data_AF-A0A5E4R2Q3-F1
#
_entry.id   AF-A0A5E4R2Q3-F1
#
_cell.length_a   1.000
_cell.length_b   1.000
_cell.length_c   1.000
_cell.angle_alpha   90.00
_cell.angle_beta   90.00
_cell.angle_gamma   90.00
#
_symmetry.space_group_name_H-M   'P 1'
#
loop_
_entity.id
_entity.type
_entity.pdbx_description
1 polymer ?
#
loop_
_entity_poly.entity_id
_entity_poly.type
_entity_poly.pdbx_seq_one_letter_code
_entity_poly.pdbx_strand_id
1 'polypeptide(L)'
;GTDVTEAFEAHHLNPNTVKVLEKFYKRDAKTPRNSPFTFKDDGFYRTLKTKVWEEIQKIPNKESDRTAFICDSLLFTCLVSSTITCWAKDYWIVMLSYIVASVTMAWVIVAAHNYIHKRTSWRMYIFNIGLWSYSGFEPIVFWNPRKERPFYADYAVIIEQILFPFMFIMNFLKRFSLNFTRPGFFTQHYRWHDGVGFLLPVWIDVNPD
;
A
#
# COMPACT_ATOMS: atom_id res chain seq x y z
N GLY A 1 18.41 11.50 9.57
CA GLY A 1 17.77 12.74 9.10
C GLY A 1 18.17 12.90 7.66
N THR A 2 17.29 12.53 6.75
CA THR A 2 17.51 12.64 5.31
C THR A 2 17.06 14.01 4.84
N ASP A 3 17.77 14.61 3.89
CA ASP A 3 17.28 15.81 3.22
C ASP A 3 16.08 15.43 2.35
N VAL A 4 14.91 16.00 2.64
CA VAL A 4 13.65 15.73 1.95
C VAL A 4 13.12 16.99 1.26
N THR A 5 13.99 17.97 0.97
CA THR A 5 13.60 19.26 0.40
C THR A 5 12.80 19.08 -0.89
N GLU A 6 13.26 18.23 -1.81
CA GLU A 6 12.59 17.98 -3.10
C GLU A 6 11.21 17.35 -2.92
N ALA A 7 11.11 16.32 -2.08
CA ALA A 7 9.85 15.66 -1.78
C ALA A 7 8.87 16.63 -1.12
N PHE A 8 9.35 17.43 -0.16
CA PHE A 8 8.53 18.44 0.50
C PHE A 8 8.03 19.48 -0.50
N GLU A 9 8.91 20.04 -1.31
CA GLU A 9 8.57 21.09 -2.26
C GLU A 9 7.61 20.62 -3.35
N ALA A 10 7.75 19.37 -3.82
CA ALA A 10 6.90 18.76 -4.84
C ALA A 10 5.51 18.37 -4.35
N HIS A 11 5.39 17.92 -3.10
CA HIS A 11 4.10 17.45 -2.57
C HIS A 11 3.29 18.55 -1.88
N HIS A 12 3.91 19.63 -1.40
CA HIS A 12 3.22 20.66 -0.61
C HIS A 12 3.06 21.97 -1.37
N LEU A 13 2.07 22.02 -2.27
CA LEU A 13 1.78 23.21 -3.08
C LEU A 13 1.21 24.39 -2.27
N ASN A 14 0.57 24.11 -1.13
CA ASN A 14 0.00 25.14 -0.25
C ASN A 14 1.11 25.95 0.47
N PRO A 15 1.18 27.28 0.27
CA PRO A 15 2.19 28.12 0.93
C PRO A 15 2.13 28.09 2.47
N ASN A 16 0.95 27.85 3.05
CA ASN A 16 0.80 27.82 4.50
C ASN A 16 1.50 26.63 5.17
N THR A 17 1.79 25.56 4.42
CA THR A 17 2.51 24.40 4.95
C THR A 17 3.93 24.77 5.37
N VAL A 18 4.57 25.70 4.66
CA VAL A 18 5.94 26.17 4.98
C VAL A 18 5.97 26.83 6.36
N LYS A 19 4.94 27.59 6.73
CA LYS A 19 4.82 28.24 8.04
C LYS A 19 4.77 27.25 9.21
N VAL A 20 4.34 26.01 8.96
CA VAL A 20 4.33 24.97 9.99
C VAL A 20 5.76 24.52 10.31
N LEU A 21 6.65 24.50 9.31
CA LEU A 21 8.05 24.09 9.49
C LEU A 21 8.83 25.04 10.40
N GLU A 22 8.49 26.32 10.41
CA GLU A 22 9.12 27.33 11.27
C GLU A 22 9.08 26.94 12.76
N LYS A 23 8.00 26.27 13.18
CA LYS A 23 7.83 25.79 14.58
C LYS A 23 8.79 24.67 14.96
N PHE A 24 9.30 23.94 13.96
CA PHE A 24 10.18 22.79 14.15
C PHE A 24 11.62 23.09 13.73
N TYR A 25 11.92 24.34 13.40
CA TYR A 25 13.26 24.78 13.05
C TYR A 25 14.20 24.59 14.25
N LYS A 26 15.32 23.89 14.02
CA LYS A 26 16.37 23.70 15.04
C LYS A 26 17.64 24.49 14.74
N ARG A 27 18.12 24.37 13.50
CA ARG A 27 19.36 25.00 12.99
C ARG A 27 19.50 24.75 11.49
N ASP A 28 20.41 25.48 10.86
CA ASP A 28 20.80 25.23 9.47
C ASP A 28 21.63 23.96 9.28
N ALA A 29 21.58 23.42 8.06
CA ALA A 29 22.40 22.28 7.65
C ALA A 29 23.88 22.66 7.58
N LYS A 30 24.76 21.77 8.06
CA LYS A 30 26.22 21.99 8.02
C LYS A 30 26.83 21.69 6.66
N THR A 31 26.22 20.76 5.94
CA THR A 31 26.68 20.28 4.64
C THR A 31 25.83 20.91 3.53
N PRO A 32 26.44 21.28 2.38
CA PRO A 32 25.68 21.77 1.24
C PRO A 32 24.74 20.67 0.71
N ARG A 33 23.61 21.08 0.15
CA ARG A 33 22.64 20.16 -0.45
C ARG A 33 23.20 19.58 -1.75
N ASN A 34 23.07 18.27 -1.93
CA ASN A 34 23.50 17.54 -3.12
C ASN A 34 22.33 17.40 -4.12
N SER A 35 21.85 18.52 -4.66
CA SER A 35 20.75 18.51 -5.63
C SER A 35 20.89 19.66 -6.63
N PRO A 36 20.68 19.40 -7.93
CA PRO A 36 20.81 20.42 -8.97
C PRO A 36 19.65 21.43 -8.95
N PHE A 37 18.51 21.07 -8.36
CA PHE A 37 17.35 21.95 -8.32
C PHE A 37 17.53 23.02 -7.27
N THR A 38 17.45 24.30 -7.63
CA THR A 38 17.49 25.40 -6.66
C THR A 38 16.07 25.88 -6.36
N PHE A 39 15.75 26.02 -5.07
CA PHE A 39 14.43 26.46 -4.59
C PHE A 39 14.43 27.94 -4.19
N LYS A 40 15.12 28.78 -4.98
CA LYS A 40 15.15 30.24 -4.78
C LYS A 40 13.75 30.81 -4.97
N ASP A 41 13.38 31.83 -4.20
CA ASP A 41 12.05 32.44 -4.24
C ASP A 41 11.71 33.07 -5.60
N ASP A 42 12.71 33.62 -6.29
CA ASP A 42 12.64 34.16 -7.66
C ASP A 42 12.98 33.11 -8.74
N GLY A 43 13.26 31.87 -8.33
CA GLY A 43 13.65 30.79 -9.22
C GLY A 43 12.48 30.18 -9.99
N PHE A 44 12.83 29.37 -11.00
CA PHE A 44 11.87 28.65 -11.82
C PHE A 44 10.88 27.82 -10.99
N TYR A 45 11.38 27.03 -10.04
CA TYR A 45 10.54 26.09 -9.28
C TYR A 45 9.50 26.80 -8.42
N ARG A 46 9.91 27.81 -7.65
CA ARG A 46 9.00 28.60 -6.79
C ARG A 46 7.98 29.36 -7.63
N THR A 47 8.41 29.94 -8.75
CA THR A 47 7.51 30.60 -9.71
C THR A 47 6.47 29.62 -10.27
N LEU A 48 6.89 28.43 -10.70
CA LEU A 48 5.99 27.39 -11.20
C LEU A 48 5.01 26.96 -10.11
N LYS A 49 5.51 26.69 -8.89
CA LYS A 49 4.71 26.27 -7.74
C LYS A 49 3.61 27.28 -7.41
N THR A 50 3.92 28.58 -7.39
CA THR A 50 2.94 29.65 -7.14
C THR A 50 1.85 29.67 -8.23
N LYS A 51 2.23 29.63 -9.51
CA LYS A 51 1.28 29.61 -10.62
C LYS A 51 0.38 28.36 -10.61
N VAL A 52 0.97 27.19 -10.33
CA VAL A 52 0.21 25.93 -10.20
C VAL A 52 -0.77 26.01 -9.03
N TRP A 53 -0.37 26.57 -7.90
CA TRP A 53 -1.26 26.76 -6.76
C TRP A 53 -2.47 27.63 -7.11
N GLU A 54 -2.27 28.74 -7.82
CA GLU A 54 -3.35 29.62 -8.30
C GLU A 54 -4.34 28.89 -9.22
N GLU A 55 -3.84 28.07 -10.15
CA GLU A 55 -4.70 27.27 -11.03
C GLU A 55 -5.46 26.17 -10.27
N ILE A 56 -4.81 25.53 -9.28
CA ILE A 56 -5.46 24.51 -8.44
C ILE A 56 -6.63 25.10 -7.65
N GLN A 57 -6.54 26.36 -7.19
CA GLN A 57 -7.65 27.00 -6.48
C GLN A 57 -8.92 27.14 -7.34
N LYS A 58 -8.80 27.13 -8.67
CA LYS A 58 -9.93 27.22 -9.60
C LYS A 58 -10.64 25.88 -9.79
N ILE A 59 -9.95 24.77 -9.48
CA ILE A 59 -10.51 23.43 -9.64
C ILE A 59 -11.46 23.16 -8.48
N PRO A 60 -12.73 22.78 -8.74
CA PRO A 60 -13.64 22.44 -7.66
C PRO A 60 -13.05 21.28 -6.85
N ASN A 61 -12.98 21.46 -5.53
CA ASN A 61 -12.51 20.43 -4.60
C ASN A 61 -13.60 19.35 -4.44
N LYS A 62 -13.87 18.61 -5.51
CA LYS A 62 -14.80 17.48 -5.51
C LYS A 62 -13.99 16.19 -5.44
N GLU A 63 -14.24 15.41 -4.39
CA GLU A 63 -13.73 14.05 -4.34
C GLU A 63 -14.25 13.27 -5.55
N SER A 64 -13.35 12.54 -6.21
CA SER A 64 -13.70 11.80 -7.41
C SER A 64 -14.63 10.64 -7.07
N ASP A 65 -15.94 10.80 -7.33
CA ASP A 65 -16.95 9.73 -7.21
C ASP A 65 -16.53 8.47 -7.99
N ARG A 66 -15.76 8.67 -9.06
CA ARG A 66 -15.17 7.59 -9.87
C ARG A 66 -14.27 6.66 -9.06
N THR A 67 -13.49 7.18 -8.12
CA THR A 67 -12.61 6.34 -7.27
C THR A 67 -13.41 5.42 -6.36
N ALA A 68 -14.52 5.93 -5.81
CA ALA A 68 -15.44 5.15 -5.01
C ALA A 68 -16.11 4.06 -5.85
N PHE A 69 -16.60 4.42 -7.03
CA PHE A 69 -17.20 3.47 -7.97
C PHE A 69 -16.22 2.35 -8.37
N ILE A 70 -14.96 2.68 -8.65
CA ILE A 70 -13.93 1.68 -8.99
C ILE A 70 -13.70 0.74 -7.80
N CYS A 71 -13.52 1.28 -6.59
CA CYS A 71 -13.32 0.47 -5.39
C CYS A 71 -14.49 -0.51 -5.14
N ASP A 72 -15.73 -0.01 -5.26
CA ASP A 72 -16.93 -0.81 -5.06
C ASP A 72 -17.09 -1.87 -6.16
N SER A 73 -16.78 -1.53 -7.41
CA SER A 73 -16.85 -2.44 -8.54
C SER A 73 -15.81 -3.57 -8.43
N LEU A 74 -14.61 -3.25 -7.96
CA LEU A 74 -13.57 -4.25 -7.67
C LEU A 74 -14.00 -5.20 -6.55
N LEU A 75 -14.55 -4.67 -5.45
CA LEU A 75 -15.08 -5.49 -4.36
C LEU A 75 -16.20 -6.42 -4.86
N PHE A 76 -17.16 -5.87 -5.60
CA PHE A 76 -18.26 -6.65 -6.15
C PHE A 76 -17.76 -7.78 -7.06
N THR A 77 -16.82 -7.46 -7.96
CA THR A 77 -16.23 -8.46 -8.87
C THR A 77 -15.48 -9.53 -8.10
N CYS A 78 -14.73 -9.17 -7.06
CA CYS A 78 -14.03 -10.10 -6.18
C CYS A 78 -15.01 -11.07 -5.50
N LEU A 79 -16.11 -10.58 -4.93
CA LEU A 79 -17.10 -11.42 -4.25
C LEU A 79 -17.82 -12.37 -5.21
N VAL A 80 -18.24 -11.87 -6.39
CA VAL A 80 -18.93 -12.68 -7.41
C VAL A 80 -17.99 -13.75 -7.97
N SER A 81 -16.78 -13.37 -8.38
CA SER A 81 -15.81 -14.33 -8.92
C SER A 81 -15.41 -15.38 -7.89
N SER A 82 -15.19 -15.00 -6.62
CA SER A 82 -14.93 -15.95 -5.53
C SER A 82 -16.08 -16.94 -5.33
N THR A 83 -17.33 -16.46 -5.41
CA THR A 83 -18.52 -17.32 -5.30
C THR A 83 -18.59 -18.31 -6.47
N ILE A 84 -18.31 -17.85 -7.70
CA ILE A 84 -18.27 -18.70 -8.90
C ILE A 84 -17.19 -19.77 -8.77
N THR A 85 -16.00 -19.42 -8.28
CA THR A 85 -14.90 -20.36 -8.06
C THR A 85 -15.31 -21.51 -7.15
N CYS A 86 -16.06 -21.23 -6.08
CA CYS A 86 -16.52 -22.25 -5.14
C CYS A 86 -17.71 -23.07 -5.66
N TRP A 87 -18.54 -22.50 -6.53
CA TRP A 87 -19.76 -23.14 -7.02
C TRP A 87 -19.56 -23.97 -8.30
N ALA A 88 -18.68 -23.50 -9.20
CA ALA A 88 -18.46 -24.14 -10.49
C ALA A 88 -17.73 -25.49 -10.34
N LYS A 89 -18.08 -26.45 -11.21
CA LYS A 89 -17.41 -27.76 -11.30
C LYS A 89 -16.54 -27.89 -12.54
N ASP A 90 -16.77 -27.05 -13.55
CA ASP A 90 -15.99 -27.02 -14.77
C ASP A 90 -14.60 -26.41 -14.50
N TYR A 91 -13.56 -27.10 -14.96
CA TYR A 91 -12.17 -26.71 -14.72
C TYR A 91 -11.85 -25.31 -15.25
N TRP A 92 -12.30 -24.97 -16.46
CA TRP A 92 -11.98 -23.69 -17.10
C TRP A 92 -12.70 -22.53 -16.41
N ILE A 93 -13.95 -22.74 -16.01
CA ILE A 93 -14.72 -21.74 -15.26
C ILE A 93 -14.09 -21.50 -13.89
N VAL A 94 -13.69 -22.56 -13.18
CA VAL A 94 -13.00 -22.44 -11.89
C VAL A 94 -11.68 -21.69 -12.05
N MET A 95 -10.86 -22.06 -13.03
CA MET A 95 -9.56 -21.41 -13.27
C MET A 95 -9.72 -19.92 -13.61
N LEU A 96 -10.64 -19.57 -14.51
CA LEU A 96 -10.86 -18.18 -14.91
C LEU A 96 -11.38 -17.34 -13.74
N SER A 97 -12.41 -17.82 -13.04
CA SER A 97 -12.99 -17.11 -11.89
C SER A 97 -11.98 -16.95 -10.76
N TYR A 98 -11.13 -17.96 -10.52
CA TYR A 98 -10.06 -17.89 -9.52
C TYR A 98 -9.03 -16.80 -9.83
N ILE A 99 -8.59 -16.69 -11.10
CA ILE A 99 -7.65 -15.65 -11.53
C ILE A 99 -8.29 -14.27 -11.35
N VAL A 100 -9.54 -14.10 -11.79
CA VAL A 100 -10.28 -12.84 -11.65
C VAL A 100 -10.43 -12.46 -10.17
N ALA A 101 -10.81 -13.41 -9.30
CA ALA A 101 -10.91 -13.19 -7.87
C ALA A 101 -9.59 -12.75 -7.27
N SER A 102 -8.49 -13.41 -7.64
CA SER A 102 -7.15 -13.11 -7.13
C SER A 102 -6.67 -11.71 -7.53
N VAL A 103 -6.84 -11.33 -8.80
CA VAL A 103 -6.42 -10.00 -9.31
C VAL A 103 -7.29 -8.89 -8.74
N THR A 104 -8.61 -9.07 -8.72
CA THR A 104 -9.53 -8.06 -8.19
C THR A 104 -9.38 -7.90 -6.67
N MET A 105 -9.06 -8.97 -5.94
CA MET A 105 -8.68 -8.89 -4.53
C MET A 105 -7.42 -8.03 -4.32
N ALA A 106 -6.35 -8.28 -5.08
CA ALA A 106 -5.12 -7.49 -4.96
C ALA A 106 -5.38 -6.00 -5.23
N TRP A 107 -6.14 -5.68 -6.28
CA TRP A 107 -6.46 -4.29 -6.62
C TRP A 107 -7.42 -3.62 -5.65
N VAL A 108 -8.43 -4.34 -5.11
CA VAL A 108 -9.35 -3.75 -4.14
C VAL A 108 -8.64 -3.41 -2.83
N ILE A 109 -7.65 -4.21 -2.41
CA ILE A 109 -6.82 -3.93 -1.25
C ILE A 109 -6.03 -2.63 -1.49
N VAL A 110 -5.36 -2.47 -2.64
CA VAL A 110 -4.66 -1.23 -3.02
C VAL A 110 -5.61 -0.03 -3.08
N ALA A 111 -6.81 -0.19 -3.64
CA ALA A 111 -7.81 0.86 -3.67
C ALA A 111 -8.28 1.26 -2.25
N ALA A 112 -8.52 0.27 -1.38
CA ALA A 112 -8.95 0.48 0.00
C ALA A 112 -7.89 1.18 0.86
N HIS A 113 -6.59 0.91 0.63
CA HIS A 113 -5.50 1.63 1.29
C HIS A 113 -5.60 3.15 1.12
N ASN A 114 -6.00 3.62 -0.08
CA ASN A 114 -6.15 5.05 -0.33
C ASN A 114 -7.20 5.69 0.58
N TYR A 115 -8.22 4.93 1.00
CA TYR A 115 -9.24 5.43 1.91
C TYR A 115 -8.74 5.53 3.35
N ILE A 116 -7.68 4.80 3.74
CA ILE A 116 -7.07 4.92 5.07
C ILE A 116 -6.51 6.34 5.25
N HIS A 117 -5.96 6.92 4.18
CA HIS A 117 -5.45 8.31 4.16
C HIS A 117 -6.54 9.38 4.09
N LYS A 118 -7.80 9.00 3.88
CA LYS A 118 -8.94 9.92 3.78
C LYS A 118 -9.68 10.02 5.11
N ARG A 119 -10.66 10.94 5.14
CA ARG A 119 -11.64 10.99 6.24
C ARG A 119 -12.34 9.62 6.37
N THR A 120 -12.71 9.29 7.61
CA THR A 120 -13.38 8.04 7.97
C THR A 120 -14.50 7.67 6.98
N SER A 121 -14.32 6.53 6.31
CA SER A 121 -15.23 5.97 5.31
C SER A 121 -15.33 4.47 5.50
N TRP A 122 -16.49 3.88 5.19
CA TRP A 122 -16.67 2.44 5.32
C TRP A 122 -15.73 1.65 4.40
N ARG A 123 -15.26 2.26 3.30
CA ARG A 123 -14.33 1.65 2.33
C ARG A 123 -12.96 1.35 2.91
N MET A 124 -12.59 1.95 4.04
CA MET A 124 -11.37 1.59 4.76
C MET A 124 -11.44 0.16 5.29
N TYR A 125 -12.62 -0.30 5.72
CA TYR A 125 -12.79 -1.66 6.27
C TYR A 125 -12.62 -2.75 5.21
N ILE A 126 -12.75 -2.42 3.92
CA ILE A 126 -12.48 -3.34 2.80
C ILE A 126 -11.04 -3.86 2.86
N PHE A 127 -10.12 -3.05 3.37
CA PHE A 127 -8.71 -3.42 3.54
C PHE A 127 -8.53 -4.69 4.41
N ASN A 128 -9.42 -4.90 5.38
CA ASN A 128 -9.42 -6.08 6.25
C ASN A 128 -9.67 -7.40 5.52
N ILE A 129 -10.28 -7.36 4.33
CA ILE A 129 -10.48 -8.56 3.51
C ILE A 129 -9.13 -9.13 3.06
N GLY A 130 -8.10 -8.29 2.92
CA GLY A 130 -6.74 -8.72 2.62
C GLY A 130 -6.01 -9.41 3.78
N LEU A 131 -6.66 -9.59 4.94
CA LEU A 131 -6.05 -10.02 6.21
C LEU A 131 -5.12 -8.98 6.87
N TRP A 132 -5.18 -7.73 6.41
CA TRP A 132 -4.47 -6.61 7.02
C TRP A 132 -5.46 -5.74 7.78
N SER A 133 -5.17 -5.32 9.00
CA SER A 133 -6.05 -4.39 9.70
C SER A 133 -5.80 -2.97 9.25
N TYR A 134 -6.86 -2.24 8.89
CA TYR A 134 -6.77 -0.79 8.68
C TYR A 134 -6.27 -0.08 9.95
N SER A 135 -6.50 -0.65 11.14
CA SER A 135 -5.98 -0.12 12.41
C SER A 135 -4.47 -0.20 12.51
N GLY A 136 -3.85 -1.17 11.82
CA GLY A 136 -2.41 -1.26 11.68
C GLY A 136 -1.87 0.03 11.07
N PHE A 137 -2.52 0.64 10.09
CA PHE A 137 -1.97 1.85 9.46
C PHE A 137 -2.19 3.14 10.26
N GLU A 138 -2.98 3.13 11.34
CA GLU A 138 -3.31 4.34 12.12
C GLU A 138 -2.11 5.07 12.74
N PRO A 139 -1.07 4.40 13.30
CA PRO A 139 0.11 5.10 13.81
C PRO A 139 0.91 5.82 12.73
N ILE A 140 0.79 5.39 11.47
CA ILE A 140 1.48 5.98 10.30
C ILE A 140 0.61 7.07 9.66
N VAL A 141 -0.71 6.95 9.77
CA VAL A 141 -1.68 7.89 9.18
C VAL A 141 -2.16 8.89 10.23
N PHE A 142 -1.44 10.00 10.33
CA PHE A 142 -1.73 11.11 11.25
C PHE A 142 -3.14 11.73 11.13
N TRP A 143 -3.84 11.52 10.00
CA TRP A 143 -5.07 12.23 9.65
C TRP A 143 -6.37 11.52 10.05
N ASN A 144 -6.32 10.30 10.59
CA ASN A 144 -7.50 9.57 11.06
C ASN A 144 -7.31 8.94 12.46
N PRO A 145 -6.98 9.73 13.51
CA PRO A 145 -6.89 9.18 14.85
C PRO A 145 -8.29 8.86 15.42
N ARG A 146 -8.60 7.58 15.60
CA ARG A 146 -9.80 7.16 16.37
C ARG A 146 -9.66 7.67 17.81
N LYS A 147 -10.68 8.40 18.27
CA LYS A 147 -10.72 8.95 19.64
C LYS A 147 -10.76 7.86 20.71
N GLU A 148 -11.44 6.76 20.42
CA GLU A 148 -11.56 5.60 21.29
C GLU A 148 -10.99 4.39 20.58
N ARG A 149 -9.78 3.98 20.98
CA ARG A 149 -9.12 2.79 20.44
C ARG A 149 -8.74 1.86 21.58
N PRO A 150 -8.96 0.55 21.43
CA PRO A 150 -8.48 -0.41 22.41
C PRO A 150 -6.95 -0.48 22.37
N PHE A 151 -6.31 -0.74 23.52
CA PHE A 151 -4.85 -0.66 23.66
C PHE A 151 -4.07 -1.51 22.64
N TYR A 152 -4.65 -2.64 22.19
CA TYR A 152 -4.01 -3.56 21.25
C TYR A 152 -3.94 -3.00 19.81
N ALA A 153 -4.77 -2.01 19.47
CA ALA A 153 -4.75 -1.40 18.14
C ALA A 153 -3.42 -0.70 17.83
N ASP A 154 -2.75 -0.17 18.86
CA ASP A 154 -1.46 0.52 18.71
C ASP A 154 -0.30 -0.43 18.39
N TYR A 155 -0.47 -1.71 18.72
CA TYR A 155 0.49 -2.77 18.43
C TYR A 155 0.15 -3.54 17.16
N ALA A 156 -0.97 -3.24 16.49
CA ALA A 156 -1.42 -3.95 15.30
C ALA A 156 -0.36 -3.91 14.18
N VAL A 157 0.33 -2.78 13.97
CA VAL A 157 1.47 -2.69 13.03
C VAL A 157 2.53 -3.73 13.35
N ILE A 158 2.95 -3.79 14.61
CA ILE A 158 4.06 -4.64 15.05
C ILE A 158 3.64 -6.11 14.94
N ILE A 159 2.41 -6.41 15.35
CA ILE A 159 1.82 -7.74 15.25
C ILE A 159 1.72 -8.16 13.78
N GLU A 160 1.30 -7.28 12.87
CA GLU A 160 1.19 -7.58 11.43
C GLU A 160 2.55 -7.72 10.75
N GLN A 161 3.48 -6.81 11.01
CA GLN A 161 4.84 -6.85 10.45
C GLN A 161 5.69 -7.98 11.02
N ILE A 162 5.31 -8.57 12.17
CA ILE A 162 5.91 -9.80 12.68
C ILE A 162 5.13 -11.01 12.15
N LEU A 163 3.81 -11.08 12.31
CA LEU A 163 3.04 -12.25 11.88
C LEU A 163 3.17 -12.53 10.38
N PHE A 164 3.16 -11.51 9.52
CA PHE A 164 3.15 -11.72 8.08
C PHE A 164 4.44 -12.34 7.53
N PRO A 165 5.65 -11.80 7.80
CA PRO A 165 6.89 -12.45 7.37
C PRO A 165 7.15 -13.76 8.11
N PHE A 166 6.79 -13.87 9.40
CA PHE A 166 7.01 -15.12 10.13
C PHE A 166 6.03 -16.22 9.69
N MET A 167 4.78 -15.92 9.36
CA MET A 167 3.85 -16.91 8.79
C MET A 167 4.30 -17.37 7.41
N PHE A 168 4.85 -16.47 6.59
CA PHE A 168 5.43 -16.86 5.31
C PHE A 168 6.62 -17.80 5.50
N ILE A 169 7.56 -17.45 6.38
CA ILE A 169 8.72 -18.28 6.72
C ILE A 169 8.28 -19.62 7.33
N MET A 170 7.31 -19.63 8.25
CA MET A 170 6.80 -20.86 8.85
C MET A 170 6.11 -21.76 7.83
N ASN A 171 5.30 -21.20 6.92
CA ASN A 171 4.67 -21.98 5.84
C ASN A 171 5.70 -22.51 4.85
N PHE A 172 6.73 -21.71 4.52
CA PHE A 172 7.86 -22.15 3.72
C PHE A 172 8.60 -23.31 4.40
N LEU A 173 9.02 -23.15 5.65
CA LEU A 173 9.72 -24.17 6.43
C LEU A 173 8.90 -25.45 6.55
N LYS A 174 7.59 -25.34 6.79
CA LYS A 174 6.67 -26.47 6.85
C LYS A 174 6.55 -27.20 5.52
N ARG A 175 6.38 -26.48 4.40
CA ARG A 175 6.32 -27.11 3.07
C ARG A 175 7.66 -27.68 2.63
N PHE A 176 8.76 -27.03 3.00
CA PHE A 176 10.11 -27.49 2.73
C PHE A 176 10.43 -28.76 3.54
N SER A 177 10.11 -28.79 4.83
CA SER A 177 10.31 -29.98 5.68
C SER A 177 9.50 -31.18 5.18
N LEU A 178 8.29 -30.96 4.67
CA LEU A 178 7.45 -32.01 4.11
C LEU A 178 8.05 -32.72 2.89
N ASN A 179 9.00 -32.09 2.17
CA ASN A 179 9.78 -32.77 1.11
C ASN A 179 10.61 -33.92 1.67
N PHE A 180 11.11 -33.78 2.89
CA PHE A 180 12.02 -34.74 3.52
C PHE A 180 11.29 -35.71 4.44
N THR A 181 10.15 -35.31 5.01
CA THR A 181 9.42 -36.16 5.97
C THR A 181 8.31 -36.98 5.33
N ARG A 182 7.82 -36.64 4.14
CA ARG A 182 6.71 -37.34 3.49
C ARG A 182 7.12 -37.89 2.11
N PRO A 183 7.18 -39.22 1.94
CA PRO A 183 7.52 -39.84 0.66
C PRO A 183 6.59 -39.38 -0.46
N GLY A 184 7.16 -38.98 -1.60
CA GLY A 184 6.38 -38.57 -2.79
C GLY A 184 5.73 -37.17 -2.71
N PHE A 185 5.96 -36.40 -1.65
CA PHE A 185 5.36 -35.06 -1.51
C PHE A 185 5.79 -34.11 -2.63
N PHE A 186 7.07 -34.15 -3.02
CA PHE A 186 7.62 -33.30 -4.08
C PHE A 186 6.91 -33.51 -5.42
N THR A 187 6.65 -34.76 -5.82
CA THR A 187 6.06 -35.08 -7.12
C THR A 187 4.54 -34.91 -7.15
N GLN A 188 3.86 -35.02 -6.01
CA GLN A 188 2.39 -35.00 -5.94
C GLN A 188 1.81 -33.64 -5.59
N HIS A 189 2.56 -32.75 -4.93
CA HIS A 189 2.00 -31.54 -4.34
C HIS A 189 2.65 -30.23 -4.80
N TYR A 190 3.84 -30.26 -5.41
CA TYR A 190 4.39 -29.07 -6.04
C TYR A 190 3.74 -28.85 -7.40
N ARG A 191 3.24 -27.64 -7.63
CA ARG A 191 2.74 -27.16 -8.92
C ARG A 191 3.57 -25.98 -9.39
N TRP A 192 3.42 -25.61 -10.65
CA TRP A 192 4.19 -24.52 -11.29
C TRP A 192 4.16 -23.19 -10.50
N HIS A 193 3.03 -22.88 -9.84
CA HIS A 193 2.89 -21.66 -9.03
C HIS A 193 3.77 -21.65 -7.76
N ASP A 194 4.21 -22.82 -7.28
CA ASP A 194 5.08 -22.91 -6.11
C ASP A 194 6.49 -22.42 -6.47
N GLY A 195 6.90 -22.58 -7.74
CA GLY A 195 8.15 -22.04 -8.27
C GLY A 195 8.25 -20.51 -8.18
N VAL A 196 7.13 -19.79 -8.29
CA VAL A 196 7.11 -18.32 -8.12
C VAL A 196 7.47 -17.93 -6.68
N GLY A 197 7.01 -18.71 -5.69
CA GLY A 197 7.36 -18.53 -4.28
C GLY A 197 8.84 -18.79 -3.98
N PHE A 198 9.48 -19.75 -4.65
CA PHE A 198 10.91 -20.03 -4.51
C PHE A 198 11.81 -19.02 -5.23
N LEU A 199 11.32 -18.40 -6.29
CA LEU A 199 12.08 -17.44 -7.11
C LEU A 199 11.92 -15.99 -6.66
N LEU A 200 10.90 -15.67 -5.85
CA LEU A 200 10.69 -14.33 -5.29
C LEU A 200 11.92 -13.75 -4.56
N PRO A 201 12.64 -14.50 -3.71
CA PRO A 201 13.89 -14.02 -3.11
C PRO A 201 15.00 -13.79 -4.13
N VAL A 202 15.09 -14.64 -5.16
CA VAL A 202 16.09 -14.51 -6.23
C VAL A 202 15.84 -13.26 -7.06
N TRP A 203 14.58 -12.90 -7.29
CA TRP A 203 14.20 -11.70 -8.03
C TRP A 203 14.55 -10.37 -7.33
N ILE A 204 14.69 -10.39 -6.00
CA ILE A 204 15.13 -9.21 -5.23
C ILE A 204 16.64 -8.97 -5.39
N ASP A 205 17.41 -10.03 -5.65
CA ASP A 205 18.87 -9.97 -5.83
C ASP A 205 19.31 -9.81 -7.30
N VAL A 206 18.40 -9.92 -8.27
CA VAL A 206 18.69 -9.61 -9.69
C VAL A 206 18.46 -8.12 -9.95
N ASN A 207 19.29 -7.29 -9.32
CA ASN A 207 19.62 -5.97 -9.84
C ASN A 207 21.10 -5.66 -9.54
N PRO A 208 22.04 -6.30 -10.26
CA PRO A 208 23.37 -5.76 -10.38
C PRO A 208 23.36 -4.75 -11.54
N ASP A 209 23.45 -3.46 -11.16
CA ASP A 209 23.80 -2.29 -11.97
C ASP A 209 22.83 -1.81 -13.08
#